data_AF-A0A931D5L2-F1
#
_entry.id   AF-A0A931D5L2-F1
#
_cell.length_a   1.000
_cell.length_b   1.000
_cell.length_c   1.000
_cell.angle_alpha   90.00
_cell.angle_beta   90.00
_cell.angle_gamma   90.00
#
_symmetry.space_group_name_H-M   'P 1'
#
loop_
_entity.id
_entity.type
_entity.pdbx_description
1 polymer ?
#
loop_
_entity_poly.entity_id
_entity_poly.type
_entity_poly.pdbx_seq_one_letter_code
_entity_poly.pdbx_strand_id
1 'polypeptide(L)'
;MNELPPAVRQLVHANQRQAAIDLLSEYLANDQKEAERRIDQYLEDDPPVHLRGAGVVRASRLNALIWLILIILMALLALIFAL
;
A
#
# COMPACT_ATOMS: atom_id res chain seq x y z
N MET A 1 10.89 -16.72 17.84
CA MET A 1 9.83 -16.16 16.99
C MET A 1 9.19 -15.02 17.77
N ASN A 2 9.60 -13.78 17.50
CA ASN A 2 8.98 -12.60 18.11
C ASN A 2 7.77 -12.24 17.26
N GLU A 3 6.69 -12.99 17.46
CA GLU A 3 5.48 -12.83 16.68
C GLU A 3 4.79 -11.52 17.06
N LEU A 4 4.57 -10.64 16.08
CA LEU A 4 3.78 -9.43 16.30
C LEU A 4 2.34 -9.83 16.69
N PRO A 5 1.71 -9.12 17.65
CA PRO A 5 0.30 -9.33 17.98
C PRO A 5 -0.59 -9.26 16.73
N PRO A 6 -1.68 -10.04 16.65
CA PRO A 6 -2.54 -10.10 15.47
C PRO A 6 -3.12 -8.74 15.05
N ALA A 7 -3.46 -7.88 16.02
CA ALA A 7 -3.92 -6.52 15.73
C ALA A 7 -2.84 -5.64 15.09
N VAL A 8 -1.59 -5.73 15.57
CA VAL A 8 -0.44 -5.00 15.01
C VAL A 8 -0.14 -5.47 13.60
N ARG A 9 -0.20 -6.78 13.32
CA ARG A 9 -0.03 -7.33 11.95
C ARG A 9 -1.03 -6.77 10.97
N GLN A 10 -2.31 -6.67 11.35
CA GLN A 10 -3.33 -6.10 10.48
C GLN A 10 -3.03 -4.63 10.11
N LEU A 11 -2.56 -3.84 11.08
CA LEU A 11 -2.17 -2.45 10.86
C LEU A 11 -0.92 -2.34 9.97
N VAL A 12 0.07 -3.21 10.16
CA VAL A 12 1.27 -3.30 9.30
C VAL A 12 0.87 -3.63 7.85
N HIS A 13 0.00 -4.62 7.64
CA HIS A 13 -0.48 -4.98 6.30
C HIS A 13 -1.38 -3.91 5.65
N ALA A 14 -2.10 -3.12 6.46
CA ALA A 14 -2.88 -1.98 5.99
C ALA A 14 -2.04 -0.75 5.65
N ASN A 15 -0.70 -0.86 5.66
CA ASN A 15 0.24 0.24 5.47
C ASN A 15 0.10 1.36 6.54
N GLN A 16 -0.44 1.02 7.71
CA GLN A 16 -0.60 1.93 8.85
C GLN A 16 0.53 1.73 9.86
N ARG A 17 1.79 1.84 9.39
CA ARG A 17 2.99 1.60 10.21
C ARG A 17 2.98 2.39 11.53
N GLN A 18 2.59 3.66 11.50
CA GLN A 18 2.58 4.50 12.70
C GLN A 18 1.57 4.01 13.75
N ALA A 19 0.35 3.68 13.32
CA ALA A 19 -0.67 3.12 14.22
C ALA A 19 -0.25 1.75 14.79
N ALA A 20 0.46 0.94 13.98
CA ALA A 20 1.03 -0.32 14.44
C ALA A 20 2.10 -0.11 15.52
N ILE A 21 2.97 0.90 15.37
CA ILE A 21 4.01 1.27 16.34
C ILE A 21 3.37 1.76 17.63
N ASP A 22 2.39 2.66 17.54
CA ASP A 22 1.73 3.22 18.72
C ASP A 22 1.05 2.10 19.53
N LEU A 23 0.30 1.22 18.85
CA LEU A 23 -0.35 0.07 19.49
C LEU A 23 0.65 -0.91 20.11
N LEU A 24 1.76 -1.18 19.41
CA LEU A 24 2.80 -2.09 19.91
C LEU A 24 3.57 -1.47 21.09
N SER A 25 3.79 -0.15 21.08
CA SER A 25 4.41 0.55 22.20
C SER A 25 3.55 0.44 23.46
N GLU A 26 2.23 0.54 23.34
CA GLU A 26 1.31 0.39 24.47
C GLU A 26 1.41 -1.01 25.10
N TYR A 27 1.55 -2.06 24.27
CA TYR A 27 1.82 -3.42 24.75
C TYR A 27 3.22 -3.61 25.38
N LEU A 28 4.19 -2.78 24.98
CA LEU A 28 5.57 -2.81 25.48
C LEU A 28 5.82 -1.80 26.61
N ALA A 29 4.78 -1.46 27.38
CA ALA A 29 4.86 -0.49 28.48
C ALA A 29 5.37 0.90 28.04
N ASN A 30 4.89 1.35 26.87
CA ASN A 30 5.24 2.60 26.22
C ASN A 30 6.70 2.68 25.69
N ASP A 31 7.35 1.54 25.47
CA ASP A 31 8.66 1.50 24.81
C ASP A 31 8.50 1.60 23.28
N GLN A 32 8.44 2.85 22.81
CA GLN A 32 8.31 3.16 21.39
C GLN A 32 9.51 2.68 20.57
N LYS A 33 10.70 2.67 21.14
CA LYS A 33 11.94 2.36 20.41
C LYS A 33 12.06 0.86 20.15
N GLU A 34 11.64 0.04 21.12
CA GLU A 34 11.54 -1.41 20.96
C GLU A 34 10.38 -1.80 20.03
N ALA A 35 9.26 -1.07 20.09
CA ALA A 35 8.13 -1.27 19.17
C ALA A 35 8.55 -1.01 17.70
N GLU A 36 9.22 0.10 17.44
CA GLU A 36 9.78 0.42 16.11
C GLU A 36 10.73 -0.66 15.64
N ARG A 37 11.70 -1.05 16.47
CA ARG A 37 12.69 -2.08 16.12
C ARG A 37 12.03 -3.40 15.72
N ARG A 38 10.98 -3.82 16.44
CA ARG A 38 10.25 -5.06 16.15
C ARG A 38 9.42 -4.98 14.87
N ILE A 39 8.79 -3.84 14.62
CA ILE A 39 8.02 -3.64 13.37
C ILE A 39 8.96 -3.57 12.18
N ASP A 40 10.10 -2.91 12.31
CA ASP A 40 11.10 -2.84 11.25
C ASP A 40 11.68 -4.23 10.95
N GLN A 41 12.04 -5.01 11.98
CA GLN A 41 12.45 -6.41 11.78
C GLN A 41 11.36 -7.25 11.08
N TYR A 42 10.10 -7.09 11.48
CA TYR A 42 9.00 -7.82 10.86
C TYR A 42 8.79 -7.42 9.38
N LEU A 43 8.92 -6.14 9.06
CA LEU A 43 8.85 -5.64 7.67
C LEU A 43 10.06 -6.06 6.83
N GLU A 44 11.20 -6.30 7.46
CA GLU A 44 12.42 -6.76 6.79
C GLU A 44 12.37 -8.27 6.49
N ASP A 45 11.79 -9.06 7.42
CA ASP A 45 11.56 -10.50 7.27
C ASP A 45 10.37 -10.82 6.34
N ASP A 46 9.27 -10.08 6.43
CA ASP A 46 8.05 -10.24 5.62
C ASP A 46 7.66 -8.89 4.99
N PRO A 47 8.38 -8.47 3.93
CA PRO A 47 8.12 -7.20 3.29
C PRO A 47 6.69 -7.19 2.75
N PRO A 48 5.88 -6.17 3.06
CA PRO A 48 4.55 -6.05 2.50
C PRO A 48 4.72 -6.06 0.99
N VAL A 49 4.08 -7.03 0.34
CA VAL A 49 4.07 -7.15 -1.11
C VAL A 49 3.31 -5.94 -1.64
N HIS A 50 4.02 -4.82 -1.77
CA HIS A 50 3.59 -3.74 -2.60
C HIS A 50 3.52 -4.34 -3.99
N LEU A 51 2.30 -4.50 -4.51
CA LEU A 51 2.03 -4.79 -5.91
C LEU A 51 2.63 -3.64 -6.74
N ARG A 52 3.94 -3.64 -6.91
CA ARG A 52 4.67 -2.72 -7.79
C ARG A 52 4.64 -3.35 -9.18
N GLY A 53 3.82 -2.76 -10.03
CA GLY A 53 3.57 -3.21 -11.40
C GLY A 53 2.13 -3.67 -11.61
N ALA A 54 1.70 -3.71 -12.89
CA ALA A 54 0.45 -4.15 -13.53
C ALA A 54 -0.86 -4.37 -12.72
N GLY A 55 -0.81 -4.87 -11.48
CA GLY A 55 -1.95 -5.04 -10.56
C GLY A 55 -2.60 -3.75 -10.07
N VAL A 56 -1.88 -2.62 -10.00
CA VAL A 56 -2.48 -1.30 -9.65
C VAL A 56 -3.50 -0.86 -10.69
N VAL A 57 -3.32 -1.24 -11.95
CA VAL A 57 -4.26 -0.89 -13.04
C VAL A 57 -5.61 -1.57 -12.84
N ARG A 58 -5.64 -2.74 -12.18
CA ARG A 58 -6.87 -3.52 -11.95
C ARG A 58 -7.66 -3.06 -10.71
N ALA A 59 -7.00 -2.45 -9.73
CA ALA A 59 -7.64 -2.10 -8.46
C ALA A 59 -8.42 -0.77 -8.48
N SER A 60 -8.09 0.16 -9.38
CA SER A 60 -8.75 1.48 -9.42
C SER A 60 -9.61 1.65 -10.67
N ARG A 61 -10.94 1.53 -10.50
CA ARG A 61 -11.93 1.83 -11.56
C ARG A 61 -11.74 3.24 -12.14
N LEU A 62 -11.31 4.19 -11.31
CA LEU A 62 -11.00 5.56 -11.72
C LEU A 62 -9.83 5.60 -12.70
N ASN A 63 -8.76 4.84 -12.42
CA ASN A 63 -7.60 4.79 -13.32
C ASN A 63 -7.98 4.18 -14.68
N ALA A 64 -8.76 3.09 -14.69
CA ALA A 64 -9.26 2.50 -15.93
C ALA A 64 -10.11 3.49 -16.74
N LEU A 65 -10.94 4.31 -16.07
CA LEU A 65 -11.78 5.32 -16.71
C LEU A 65 -10.95 6.46 -17.33
N ILE A 66 -9.88 6.90 -16.65
CA ILE A 66 -8.93 7.89 -17.17
C ILE A 66 -8.25 7.37 -18.44
N TRP A 67 -7.78 6.12 -18.42
CA TRP A 67 -7.16 5.49 -19.58
C TRP A 67 -8.13 5.36 -20.77
N LEU A 68 -9.37 4.96 -20.50
CA LEU A 68 -10.41 4.85 -21.54
C LEU A 68 -10.73 6.21 -22.17
N ILE A 69 -10.85 7.27 -21.37
CA ILE A 69 -11.06 8.63 -21.88
C ILE A 69 -9.88 9.08 -22.75
N LEU A 70 -8.63 8.85 -22.32
CA LEU A 70 -7.45 9.20 -23.10
C LEU A 70 -7.41 8.50 -24.46
N ILE A 71 -7.74 7.21 -24.50
CA ILE A 71 -7.80 6.44 -25.76
C ILE A 71 -8.87 7.01 -26.70
N ILE A 72 -10.07 7.29 -26.19
CA ILE A 72 -11.16 7.86 -26.99
C ILE A 72 -10.77 9.24 -27.53
N LEU A 73 -10.14 10.08 -26.70
CA LEU A 73 -9.72 11.42 -27.10
C LEU A 73 -8.68 11.37 -28.23
N MET A 74 -7.69 10.48 -28.12
CA MET A 74 -6.70 10.27 -29.18
C MET A 74 -7.32 9.74 -30.47
N ALA A 75 -8.29 8.83 -30.39
CA ALA A 75 -8.99 8.32 -31.56
C ALA A 75 -9.81 9.43 -32.26
N LEU A 76 -10.48 10.29 -31.50
CA LEU A 76 -11.23 11.43 -32.04
C LEU A 76 -10.30 12.44 -32.72
N LEU A 77 -9.16 12.79 -32.08
CA LEU A 77 -8.17 13.67 -32.68
C LEU A 77 -7.62 13.10 -33.99
N ALA A 78 -7.28 11.80 -34.00
CA ALA A 78 -6.82 11.13 -35.21
C ALA A 78 -7.87 11.17 -36.33
N LEU A 79 -9.15 11.00 -36.00
CA LEU A 79 -10.26 11.09 -36.96
C LEU A 79 -10.41 12.51 -37.53
N ILE A 80 -10.27 13.54 -36.69
CA ILE A 80 -10.32 14.95 -37.11
C ILE A 80 -9.13 15.29 -38.02
N PHE A 81 -7.92 14.82 -37.70
CA PHE A 81 -6.74 15.04 -38.53
C PHE A 81 -6.74 14.22 -39.83
N ALA A 82 -7.49 13.12 -39.87
CA ALA A 82 -7.62 12.29 -41.06
C ALA A 82 -8.68 12.81 -42.06
N LEU A 83 -9.51 13.78 -41.66
CA LEU A 83 -10.56 14.41 -42.47
C LEU A 83 -10.07 15.72 -43.09
#